data_AF-A0A1U7NPA7-F1
#
_entry.id   AF-A0A1U7NPA7-F1
#
_cell.length_a   1.000
_cell.length_b   1.000
_cell.length_c   1.000
_cell.angle_alpha   90.00
_cell.angle_beta   90.00
_cell.angle_gamma   90.00
#
_symmetry.space_group_name_H-M   'P 1'
#
loop_
_entity.id
_entity.type
_entity.pdbx_description
1 polymer ?
#
loop_
_entity_poly.entity_id
_entity_poly.type
_entity_poly.pdbx_seq_one_letter_code
_entity_poly.pdbx_strand_id
1 'polypeptide(L)'
;MNFKLKNGETIHINVFSLVYSYSRFKVFYLSLSRKRDVLLHLLDQAFETAGGVPKALKTDNMKTVMDEPRTARSKGKVNARFEQFAKDYGFETKPCTAGHQNKWKNK
;
A
#
# COMPACT_ATOMS: atom_id res chain seq x y z
N MET A 1 -7.24 7.48 -12.05
CA MET A 1 -8.17 8.57 -12.40
C MET A 1 -7.62 9.26 -13.63
N ASN A 2 -8.43 9.45 -14.67
CA ASN A 2 -7.99 10.09 -15.91
C ASN A 2 -8.25 11.59 -15.82
N PHE A 3 -7.25 12.40 -16.17
CA PHE A 3 -7.35 13.86 -16.22
C PHE A 3 -6.91 14.36 -17.59
N LYS A 4 -7.67 15.28 -18.17
CA LYS A 4 -7.30 15.96 -19.42
C LYS A 4 -6.58 17.26 -19.11
N LEU A 5 -5.36 17.39 -19.59
CA LEU A 5 -4.54 18.58 -19.46
C LEU A 5 -4.96 19.64 -20.49
N LYS A 6 -4.54 20.89 -20.26
CA LYS A 6 -4.85 22.01 -21.18
C LYS A 6 -4.30 21.80 -22.59
N ASN A 7 -3.22 21.04 -22.74
CA ASN A 7 -2.62 20.67 -24.03
C ASN A 7 -3.37 19.52 -24.75
N GLY A 8 -4.46 19.01 -24.17
CA GLY A 8 -5.25 17.91 -24.73
C GLY A 8 -4.80 16.50 -24.33
N GLU A 9 -3.63 16.35 -23.68
CA GLU A 9 -3.12 15.07 -23.19
C GLU A 9 -3.98 14.51 -22.05
N THR A 10 -4.20 13.20 -22.03
CA THR A 10 -4.85 12.52 -20.90
C THR A 10 -3.82 11.80 -20.05
N ILE A 11 -3.70 12.20 -18.78
CA ILE A 11 -2.83 11.55 -17.81
C ILE A 11 -3.64 10.69 -16.85
N HIS A 12 -3.05 9.57 -16.42
CA HIS A 12 -3.63 8.72 -15.39
C HIS A 12 -2.94 8.97 -14.03
N ILE A 13 -3.66 9.59 -13.10
CA ILE A 13 -3.18 9.84 -11.73
C ILE A 13 -3.68 8.72 -10.79
N ASN A 14 -2.78 8.29 -9.92
CA ASN A 14 -3.00 7.35 -8.82
C ASN A 14 -2.90 8.08 -7.50
N VAL A 15 -3.61 7.57 -6.49
CA VAL A 15 -3.52 8.07 -5.12
C VAL A 15 -2.97 6.94 -4.25
N PHE A 16 -1.79 7.16 -3.67
CA PHE A 16 -1.32 6.38 -2.55
C PHE A 16 -2.01 6.87 -1.28
N SER A 17 -2.43 5.95 -0.41
CA SER A 17 -3.13 6.25 0.82
C SER A 17 -2.63 5.36 1.95
N LEU A 18 -2.02 5.96 2.97
CA LEU A 18 -1.66 5.28 4.22
C LEU A 18 -2.52 5.81 5.35
N VAL A 19 -3.13 4.91 6.13
CA VAL A 19 -3.97 5.26 7.28
C VAL A 19 -3.46 4.55 8.53
N TYR A 20 -3.07 5.32 9.53
CA TYR A 20 -2.61 4.79 10.81
C TYR A 20 -3.79 4.30 11.65
N SER A 21 -3.74 3.04 12.06
CA SER A 21 -4.90 2.34 12.64
C SER A 21 -5.21 2.70 14.10
N TYR A 22 -4.35 3.45 14.77
CA TYR A 22 -4.64 3.96 16.11
C TYR A 22 -5.16 5.39 16.02
N SER A 23 -4.31 6.31 15.55
CA SER A 23 -4.59 7.75 15.48
C SER A 23 -5.56 8.19 14.39
N ARG A 24 -5.84 7.32 13.40
CA ARG A 24 -6.54 7.69 12.15
C ARG A 24 -5.81 8.74 11.31
N PHE A 25 -4.55 9.04 11.61
CA PHE A 25 -3.72 9.93 10.80
C PHE A 25 -3.60 9.36 9.38
N LYS A 26 -3.74 10.22 8.36
CA LYS A 26 -3.77 9.82 6.95
C LYS A 26 -2.73 10.59 6.18
N VAL A 27 -1.98 9.87 5.35
CA VAL A 27 -1.05 10.45 4.38
C VAL A 27 -1.53 10.06 2.98
N PHE A 28 -1.63 11.05 2.10
CA PHE A 28 -2.03 10.87 0.71
C PHE A 28 -0.97 11.45 -0.22
N TYR A 29 -0.56 10.67 -1.22
CA TYR A 29 0.35 11.14 -2.26
C TYR A 29 -0.21 10.82 -3.64
N LEU A 30 0.00 11.75 -4.57
CA LEU A 30 -0.34 11.55 -5.97
C LEU A 30 0.84 10.92 -6.71
N SER A 31 0.54 10.02 -7.64
CA SER A 31 1.56 9.39 -8.48
C SER A 31 1.07 9.13 -9.90
N LEU A 32 1.92 9.39 -10.89
CA LEU A 32 1.69 9.01 -12.28
C LEU A 32 2.02 7.54 -12.56
N SER A 33 2.71 6.86 -11.63
CA SER A 33 3.22 5.50 -11.79
C SER A 33 2.72 4.57 -10.69
N ARG A 34 2.47 3.31 -11.05
CA ARG A 34 2.15 2.21 -10.11
C ARG A 34 3.30 1.22 -9.97
N LYS A 35 4.53 1.61 -10.35
CA LYS A 35 5.71 0.73 -10.23
C LYS A 35 6.10 0.56 -8.76
N ARG A 36 6.80 -0.53 -8.46
CA ARG A 36 7.16 -0.94 -7.10
C ARG A 36 8.12 0.04 -6.42
N ASP A 37 9.13 0.50 -7.14
CA ASP A 37 10.06 1.54 -6.69
C ASP A 37 9.33 2.82 -6.25
N VAL A 38 8.32 3.24 -7.01
CA VAL A 38 7.48 4.38 -6.64
C VAL A 38 6.68 4.10 -5.38
N LEU A 39 6.10 2.91 -5.22
CA LEU A 39 5.42 2.53 -3.97
C LEU A 39 6.36 2.59 -2.75
N LEU A 40 7.57 2.05 -2.87
CA LEU A 40 8.55 2.05 -1.77
C LEU A 40 8.94 3.48 -1.38
N HIS A 41 9.18 4.35 -2.36
CA HIS A 41 9.45 5.76 -2.13
C HIS A 41 8.27 6.48 -1.44
N LEU A 42 7.03 6.20 -1.84
CA LEU A 42 5.85 6.82 -1.20
C LEU A 42 5.63 6.33 0.23
N LEU A 43 5.98 5.08 0.55
CA LEU A 43 5.96 4.56 1.93
C LEU A 43 7.01 5.23 2.80
N ASP A 44 8.24 5.32 2.31
CA ASP A 44 9.36 6.03 2.94
C ASP A 44 8.96 7.47 3.31
N GLN A 45 8.49 8.25 2.33
CA GLN A 45 8.01 9.62 2.56
C GLN A 45 6.80 9.70 3.50
N ALA A 46 5.94 8.68 3.53
CA ALA A 46 4.80 8.64 4.44
C ALA A 46 5.22 8.37 5.89
N PHE A 47 6.22 7.49 6.09
CA PHE A 47 6.77 7.21 7.42
C PHE A 47 7.50 8.42 7.99
N GLU A 48 8.29 9.12 7.17
CA GLU A 48 8.92 10.39 7.55
C GLU A 48 7.88 11.43 7.94
N THR A 49 6.84 11.62 7.11
CA THR A 49 5.75 12.59 7.39
C THR A 49 4.99 12.26 8.66
N ALA A 50 4.80 10.97 8.96
CA ALA A 50 4.15 10.54 10.19
C ALA A 50 5.07 10.58 11.41
N GLY A 51 6.38 10.84 11.24
CA GLY A 51 7.39 10.81 12.30
C GLY A 51 7.63 9.41 12.86
N GLY A 52 7.36 8.36 12.09
CA GLY A 52 7.55 6.99 12.55
C GLY A 52 7.02 5.88 11.65
N VAL A 53 7.58 4.69 11.88
CA VAL A 53 7.27 3.46 11.15
C VAL A 53 6.26 2.64 11.96
N PRO A 54 5.15 2.16 11.35
CA PRO A 54 4.21 1.31 12.05
C PRO A 54 4.82 -0.08 12.30
N LYS A 55 4.46 -0.74 13.41
CA LYS A 55 4.90 -2.12 13.71
C LYS A 55 4.47 -3.14 12.65
N ALA A 56 3.32 -2.89 12.02
CA ALA A 56 2.80 -3.74 10.96
C ALA A 56 2.08 -2.90 9.90
N LEU A 57 2.29 -3.25 8.64
CA LEU A 57 1.64 -2.62 7.50
C LEU A 57 0.60 -3.59 6.91
N LYS A 58 -0.67 -3.21 7.00
CA LYS A 58 -1.75 -3.94 6.35
C LYS A 58 -1.92 -3.44 4.91
N THR A 59 -1.79 -4.35 3.96
CA THR A 59 -1.82 -4.04 2.52
C THR A 59 -2.86 -4.89 1.81
N ASP A 60 -3.30 -4.46 0.64
CA ASP A 60 -4.02 -5.35 -0.28
C ASP A 60 -3.06 -6.35 -0.94
N ASN A 61 -3.57 -7.11 -1.91
CA ASN A 61 -2.78 -8.07 -2.70
C ASN A 61 -2.19 -7.45 -3.98
N MET A 62 -1.77 -6.20 -3.94
CA MET A 62 -1.13 -5.54 -5.09
C MET A 62 0.14 -6.27 -5.54
N LYS A 63 0.34 -6.41 -6.87
CA LYS A 63 1.53 -7.04 -7.47
C LYS A 63 2.86 -6.37 -7.06
N THR A 64 2.80 -5.11 -6.67
CA THR A 64 3.96 -4.36 -6.15
C THR A 64 4.41 -4.88 -4.79
N VAL A 65 3.54 -5.55 -4.03
CA VAL A 65 3.86 -6.11 -2.70
C VAL A 65 3.91 -7.65 -2.72
N MET A 66 3.02 -8.29 -3.48
CA MET A 66 2.85 -9.74 -3.50
C MET A 66 3.25 -10.32 -4.86
N ASP A 67 4.06 -11.39 -4.86
CA ASP A 67 4.25 -12.25 -6.04
C ASP A 67 3.07 -13.21 -6.19
N GLU A 68 2.60 -13.77 -5.07
CA GLU A 68 1.40 -14.60 -5.00
C GLU A 68 0.40 -13.99 -4.02
N PRO A 69 -0.84 -13.69 -4.44
CA PRO A 69 -1.81 -13.03 -3.57
C PRO A 69 -2.24 -13.92 -2.38
N ARG A 70 -2.48 -13.32 -1.22
CA ARG A 70 -3.09 -13.98 -0.06
C ARG A 70 -4.58 -14.24 -0.34
N THR A 71 -5.00 -15.50 -0.26
CA THR A 71 -6.41 -15.92 -0.40
C THR A 71 -6.87 -16.65 0.85
N ALA A 72 -8.14 -17.05 0.97
CA ALA A 72 -8.56 -17.87 2.12
C ALA A 72 -7.78 -19.20 2.22
N ARG A 73 -7.31 -19.73 1.09
CA ARG A 73 -6.68 -21.06 0.97
C ARG A 73 -5.15 -21.02 0.94
N SER A 74 -4.55 -19.90 0.54
CA SER A 74 -3.09 -19.74 0.44
C SER A 74 -2.62 -18.54 1.23
N LYS A 75 -1.51 -18.67 1.96
CA LYS A 75 -0.84 -17.57 2.66
C LYS A 75 -0.28 -16.50 1.70
N GLY A 76 -0.18 -16.82 0.40
CA GLY A 76 0.48 -15.96 -0.58
C GLY A 76 1.98 -15.87 -0.35
N LYS A 77 2.64 -15.07 -1.18
CA LYS A 77 4.08 -14.85 -1.16
C LYS A 77 4.36 -13.37 -1.38
N VAL A 78 4.97 -12.74 -0.38
CA VAL A 78 5.45 -11.35 -0.49
C VAL A 78 6.61 -11.33 -1.48
N ASN A 79 6.66 -10.31 -2.33
CA ASN A 79 7.78 -10.13 -3.24
C ASN A 79 9.07 -9.85 -2.46
N ALA A 80 10.17 -10.48 -2.85
CA ALA A 80 11.45 -10.40 -2.14
C ALA A 80 11.97 -8.97 -1.92
N ARG A 81 11.75 -8.06 -2.89
CA ARG A 81 12.19 -6.65 -2.75
C ARG A 81 11.35 -5.89 -1.71
N PHE A 82 10.05 -6.15 -1.66
CA PHE A 82 9.19 -5.54 -0.64
C PHE A 82 9.46 -6.15 0.74
N GLU A 83 9.73 -7.45 0.79
CA GLU A 83 10.10 -8.12 2.03
C GLU A 83 11.41 -7.56 2.61
N GLN A 84 12.42 -7.32 1.76
CA GLN A 84 13.67 -6.69 2.21
C GLN A 84 13.42 -5.27 2.73
N PHE A 85 12.65 -4.46 2.00
CA PHE A 85 12.26 -3.13 2.47
C PHE A 85 11.55 -3.17 3.83
N ALA A 86 10.66 -4.14 4.05
CA ALA A 86 9.98 -4.33 5.33
C ALA A 86 10.95 -4.71 6.46
N LYS A 87 11.97 -5.53 6.17
CA LYS A 87 13.03 -5.89 7.12
C LYS A 87 13.89 -4.69 7.49
N ASP A 88 14.31 -3.90 6.49
CA ASP A 88 15.14 -2.71 6.70
C ASP A 88 14.43 -1.67 7.58
N TYR A 89 13.13 -1.52 7.38
CA TYR A 89 12.28 -0.62 8.18
C TYR A 89 11.76 -1.23 9.50
N GLY A 90 11.89 -2.54 9.70
CA GLY A 90 11.46 -3.22 10.92
C GLY A 90 9.93 -3.38 11.09
N PHE A 91 9.16 -3.45 10.00
CA PHE A 91 7.70 -3.70 10.08
C PHE A 91 7.27 -5.07 9.53
N GLU A 92 6.18 -5.61 10.09
CA GLU A 92 5.56 -6.84 9.60
C GLU A 92 4.59 -6.56 8.43
N THR A 93 4.69 -7.29 7.33
CA THR A 93 3.76 -7.17 6.20
C THR A 93 2.52 -8.05 6.41
N LYS A 94 1.32 -7.46 6.44
CA LYS A 94 0.03 -8.16 6.62
C LYS A 94 -0.87 -8.01 5.39
N PRO A 95 -0.75 -8.88 4.39
CA PRO A 95 -1.63 -8.83 3.23
C PRO A 95 -3.07 -9.23 3.60
N CYS A 96 -4.05 -8.55 3.02
CA CYS A 96 -5.46 -8.86 3.20
C CYS A 96 -5.83 -10.20 2.56
N THR A 97 -6.69 -10.98 3.21
CA THR A 97 -7.27 -12.19 2.62
C THR A 97 -8.28 -11.82 1.52
N ALA A 98 -8.01 -12.18 0.27
CA ALA A 98 -8.95 -11.99 -0.83
C ALA A 98 -10.30 -12.69 -0.52
N GLY A 99 -11.41 -11.99 -0.76
CA GLY A 99 -12.77 -12.48 -0.47
C GLY A 99 -13.22 -12.36 0.99
N HIS A 100 -12.34 -11.91 1.90
CA HIS A 100 -12.73 -11.60 3.27
C HIS A 100 -13.20 -10.15 3.36
N GLN A 101 -14.49 -9.93 3.04
CA GLN A 101 -15.17 -8.69 3.42
C GLN A 101 -15.11 -8.57 4.95
N ASN A 102 -14.64 -7.42 5.46
CA ASN A 102 -14.78 -7.09 6.87
C ASN A 102 -16.29 -7.08 7.16
N LYS A 103 -16.84 -8.17 7.69
CA LYS A 103 -18.17 -8.15 8.29
C LYS A 103 -18.03 -7.25 9.51
N TRP A 104 -18.31 -5.95 9.34
CA TRP A 104 -18.82 -5.14 10.43
C TRP A 104 -20.14 -5.80 10.82
N LYS A 105 -20.06 -6.81 11.70
CA LYS A 105 -21.23 -7.24 12.44
C LYS A 105 -21.55 -6.05 13.34
N ASN A 106 -22.61 -5.33 12.99
CA ASN A 106 -23.22 -4.35 13.87
C ASN A 106 -23.33 -4.99 15.26
N LYS A 107 -22.61 -4.42 16.22
CA LYS A 107 -22.93 -4.59 17.64
C LYS A 107 -24.19 -3.79 17.93
#